data_AF-A0A0W8FDW4-F1
#
_entry.id   AF-A0A0W8FDW4-F1
#
_cell.length_a   1.000
_cell.length_b   1.000
_cell.length_c   1.000
_cell.angle_alpha   90.00
_cell.angle_beta   90.00
_cell.angle_gamma   90.00
#
_symmetry.space_group_name_H-M   'P 1'
#
loop_
_entity.id
_entity.type
_entity.pdbx_description
1 polymer ?
#
loop_
_entity_poly.entity_id
_entity_poly.type
_entity_poly.pdbx_seq_one_letter_code
_entity_poly.pdbx_strand_id
1 'polypeptide(L)'
;MLDIHPNTAALFYKKVRQIISFHLALQVIEVFDGCIELDESYFGGVRKGKRGRGAAGKVSVFGILKRGGNVYTVVVEDTKSSTLMPVIPRKNCARQHCLYRYI
;
A
#
# COMPACT_ATOMS: atom_id res chain seq x y z
N MET A 1 -28.54 1.79 -19.32
CA MET A 1 -27.78 1.98 -18.06
C MET A 1 -28.26 0.88 -17.12
N LEU A 2 -27.38 0.20 -16.37
CA LEU A 2 -27.81 -0.89 -15.48
C LEU A 2 -28.62 -0.27 -14.34
N ASP A 3 -29.93 -0.52 -14.26
CA ASP A 3 -30.86 0.05 -13.27
C ASP A 3 -30.57 -0.47 -11.84
N ILE A 4 -29.39 -0.18 -11.32
CA ILE A 4 -28.88 -0.62 -10.04
C ILE A 4 -28.73 0.59 -9.13
N HIS A 5 -29.26 0.49 -7.91
CA HIS A 5 -29.11 1.53 -6.91
C HIS A 5 -27.61 1.78 -6.61
N PRO A 6 -27.13 3.05 -6.59
CA PRO A 6 -25.70 3.36 -6.41
C PRO A 6 -25.07 2.72 -5.18
N ASN A 7 -25.80 2.68 -4.05
CA ASN A 7 -25.31 2.05 -2.83
C ASN A 7 -25.11 0.53 -2.98
N THR A 8 -25.93 -0.13 -3.80
CA THR A 8 -25.81 -1.57 -4.08
C THR A 8 -24.54 -1.83 -4.88
N ALA A 9 -24.28 -1.02 -5.92
CA ALA A 9 -23.03 -1.10 -6.67
C ALA A 9 -21.81 -0.82 -5.78
N ALA A 10 -21.86 0.22 -4.94
CA ALA A 10 -20.79 0.55 -4.00
C ALA A 10 -20.52 -0.60 -3.01
N LEU A 11 -21.56 -1.24 -2.48
CA LEU A 11 -21.45 -2.39 -1.59
C LEU A 11 -20.85 -3.61 -2.30
N PHE A 12 -21.27 -3.88 -3.53
CA PHE A 12 -20.73 -4.96 -4.35
C PHE A 12 -19.21 -4.81 -4.54
N TYR A 13 -18.77 -3.65 -5.03
CA TYR A 13 -17.34 -3.39 -5.22
C TYR A 13 -16.55 -3.37 -3.91
N LYS A 14 -17.17 -2.94 -2.79
CA LYS A 14 -16.55 -3.04 -1.46
C LYS A 14 -16.26 -4.50 -1.10
N LYS A 15 -17.23 -5.41 -1.28
CA LYS A 15 -17.05 -6.84 -1.00
C LYS A 15 -15.97 -7.47 -1.89
N VAL A 16 -15.98 -7.17 -3.19
CA VAL A 16 -14.95 -7.65 -4.13
C VAL A 16 -13.56 -7.20 -3.68
N ARG A 17 -13.38 -5.91 -3.34
CA ARG A 17 -12.10 -5.39 -2.83
C ARG A 17 -11.65 -6.06 -1.54
N GLN A 18 -12.57 -6.38 -0.62
CA GLN A 18 -12.23 -7.10 0.62
C GLN A 18 -11.71 -8.51 0.33
N ILE A 19 -12.35 -9.24 -0.60
CA ILE A 19 -11.91 -10.58 -0.99
C ILE A 19 -10.52 -10.56 -1.64
N ILE A 20 -10.28 -9.59 -2.55
CA ILE A 20 -8.96 -9.40 -3.17
C ILE A 20 -7.91 -9.12 -2.09
N SER A 21 -8.20 -8.20 -1.18
CA SER A 21 -7.30 -7.86 -0.07
C SER A 21 -6.98 -9.06 0.82
N PHE A 22 -7.97 -9.92 1.11
CA PHE A 22 -7.78 -11.12 1.91
C PHE A 22 -6.84 -12.11 1.23
N HIS A 23 -7.04 -12.40 -0.05
CA HIS A 23 -6.19 -13.34 -0.79
C HIS A 23 -4.77 -12.80 -1.00
N LEU A 24 -4.63 -11.49 -1.26
CA LEU A 24 -3.31 -10.85 -1.35
C LEU A 24 -2.57 -10.95 -0.01
N ALA A 25 -3.25 -10.72 1.12
CA ALA A 25 -2.63 -10.82 2.44
C ALA A 25 -2.14 -12.24 2.76
N LEU A 26 -2.82 -13.29 2.29
CA LEU A 26 -2.34 -14.66 2.43
C LEU A 26 -1.06 -14.93 1.62
N GLN A 27 -0.94 -14.35 0.43
CA GLN A 27 0.25 -14.50 -0.42
C GLN A 27 1.47 -13.74 0.12
N VAL A 28 1.27 -12.62 0.81
CA VAL A 28 2.35 -11.76 1.37
C VAL A 28 3.30 -12.52 2.29
N ILE A 29 2.82 -13.54 3.02
CA ILE A 29 3.63 -14.30 3.99
C ILE A 29 4.72 -15.13 3.31
N GLU A 30 4.50 -15.59 2.07
CA GLU A 30 5.45 -16.47 1.36
C GLU A 30 6.38 -15.71 0.39
N VAL A 31 6.04 -14.49 -0.02
CA VAL A 31 6.48 -13.98 -1.34
C VAL A 31 7.71 -13.06 -1.33
N PHE A 32 8.13 -12.55 -0.18
CA PHE A 32 9.28 -11.64 -0.13
C PHE A 32 10.59 -12.41 -0.02
N ASP A 33 11.25 -12.58 -1.17
CA ASP A 33 12.64 -13.00 -1.29
C ASP A 33 13.32 -12.09 -2.33
N GLY A 34 14.44 -11.47 -1.97
CA GLY A 34 15.19 -10.53 -2.82
C GLY A 34 14.88 -9.03 -2.63
N CYS A 35 15.40 -8.21 -3.57
CA CYS A 35 15.27 -6.75 -3.52
C CYS A 35 13.84 -6.31 -3.86
N ILE A 36 13.22 -5.55 -2.96
CA ILE A 36 11.88 -4.97 -3.13
C ILE A 36 11.99 -3.46 -3.38
N GLU A 37 11.08 -2.93 -4.20
CA GLU A 37 10.92 -1.50 -4.40
C GLU A 37 9.75 -1.03 -3.54
N LEU A 38 9.94 0.10 -2.85
CA LEU A 38 8.96 0.65 -1.93
C LEU A 38 8.57 2.04 -2.41
N ASP A 39 7.28 2.23 -2.66
CA ASP A 39 6.70 3.48 -3.13
C ASP A 39 5.70 4.06 -2.12
N GLU A 40 5.67 5.38 -2.01
CA GLU A 40 4.85 6.12 -1.06
C GLU A 40 3.73 6.88 -1.77
N SER A 41 2.49 6.50 -1.46
CA SER A 41 1.30 7.16 -1.98
C SER A 41 0.46 7.77 -0.87
N TYR A 42 -0.09 8.96 -1.08
CA TYR A 42 -0.96 9.65 -0.12
C TYR A 42 -2.37 9.81 -0.69
N PHE A 43 -3.36 9.21 -0.04
CA PHE A 43 -4.76 9.24 -0.45
C PHE A 43 -5.62 10.09 0.48
N GLY A 44 -6.67 10.71 -0.07
CA GLY A 44 -7.57 11.56 0.70
C GLY A 44 -7.02 12.98 0.94
N GLY A 45 -7.47 13.60 2.03
CA GLY A 45 -7.28 15.02 2.32
C GLY A 45 -8.47 15.86 1.85
N VAL A 46 -9.05 16.62 2.77
CA VAL A 46 -10.15 17.55 2.47
C VAL A 46 -9.62 18.64 1.54
N ARG A 47 -10.26 18.83 0.38
CA ARG A 47 -9.86 19.86 -0.58
C ARG A 47 -10.27 21.26 -0.09
N LYS A 48 -9.39 21.91 0.67
CA LYS A 48 -8.93 23.32 0.65
C LYS A 48 -7.85 23.47 1.76
N GLY A 49 -6.65 23.98 1.45
CA GLY A 49 -5.55 24.14 2.42
C GLY A 49 -4.16 23.74 1.90
N LYS A 50 -3.18 23.57 2.81
CA LYS A 50 -1.78 23.22 2.50
C LYS A 50 -1.69 21.94 1.64
N ARG A 51 -0.83 21.97 0.62
CA ARG A 51 -0.58 20.86 -0.33
C ARG A 51 0.74 20.18 -0.01
N GLY A 52 0.94 18.97 -0.54
CA GLY A 52 2.19 18.22 -0.41
C GLY A 52 2.16 17.10 0.65
N ARG A 53 3.35 16.55 0.94
CA ARG A 53 3.59 15.51 1.94
C ARG A 53 3.22 16.04 3.34
N GLY A 54 2.51 15.26 4.14
CA GLY A 54 2.12 15.66 5.51
C GLY A 54 0.95 16.66 5.61
N ALA A 55 0.22 16.92 4.52
CA ALA A 55 -1.03 17.69 4.62
C ALA A 55 -2.09 16.91 5.42
N ALA A 56 -2.83 17.62 6.28
CA ALA A 56 -3.82 17.04 7.19
C ALA A 56 -4.93 16.28 6.43
N GLY A 57 -5.35 15.16 7.02
CA GLY A 57 -6.42 14.31 6.46
C GLY A 57 -6.00 13.40 5.30
N LYS A 58 -4.70 13.32 4.99
CA LYS A 58 -4.16 12.32 4.06
C LYS A 58 -3.84 11.02 4.79
N VAL A 59 -4.14 9.91 4.14
CA VAL A 59 -3.77 8.55 4.56
C VAL A 59 -2.54 8.14 3.75
N SER A 60 -1.46 7.78 4.45
CA SER A 60 -0.27 7.19 3.84
C SER A 60 -0.51 5.72 3.49
N VAL A 61 -0.16 5.35 2.26
CA VAL A 61 -0.25 3.98 1.74
C VAL A 61 1.08 3.66 1.09
N PHE A 62 1.69 2.56 1.52
CA PHE A 62 2.95 2.08 1.00
C PHE A 62 2.69 0.98 0.00
N GLY A 63 3.19 1.15 -1.22
CA GLY A 63 3.27 0.10 -2.23
C GLY A 63 4.60 -0.63 -2.10
N ILE A 64 4.56 -1.93 -1.84
CA ILE A 64 5.70 -2.84 -1.88
C ILE A 64 5.64 -3.58 -3.22
N LEU A 65 6.47 -3.17 -4.17
CA LEU A 65 6.58 -3.77 -5.49
C LEU A 65 7.65 -4.87 -5.49
N LYS A 66 7.25 -6.08 -5.90
CA LYS A 66 8.19 -7.16 -6.22
C LYS A 66 8.59 -7.09 -7.69
N ARG A 67 9.86 -7.36 -7.97
CA ARG A 67 10.35 -7.59 -9.35
C ARG A 67 9.63 -8.81 -9.94
N GLY A 68 8.77 -8.58 -10.93
CA GLY A 68 7.84 -9.57 -11.48
C GLY A 68 6.40 -9.07 -11.65
N GLY A 69 6.10 -7.83 -11.27
CA GLY A 69 4.84 -7.15 -11.60
C GLY A 69 3.77 -7.19 -10.52
N ASN A 70 4.03 -7.83 -9.37
CA ASN A 70 3.10 -7.87 -8.24
C ASN A 70 3.37 -6.70 -7.29
N VAL A 71 2.34 -5.88 -7.06
CA VAL A 71 2.35 -4.78 -6.10
C VAL A 71 1.49 -5.16 -4.90
N TYR A 72 2.08 -5.09 -3.70
CA TYR A 72 1.37 -5.21 -2.44
C TYR A 72 1.20 -3.81 -1.85
N THR A 73 0.08 -3.53 -1.18
CA THR A 73 -0.14 -2.23 -0.56
C THR A 73 -0.47 -2.38 0.91
N VAL A 74 0.20 -1.61 1.76
CA VAL A 74 -0.07 -1.55 3.20
C VAL A 74 -0.45 -0.12 3.56
N VAL A 75 -1.61 0.04 4.18
CA VAL A 75 -2.01 1.31 4.78
C VAL A 75 -1.26 1.45 6.10
N VAL A 76 -0.56 2.56 6.28
CA VAL A 76 0.18 2.84 7.52
C VAL A 76 -0.29 4.15 8.13
N GLU A 77 -0.17 4.24 9.45
CA GLU A 77 -0.59 5.42 10.21
C GLU A 77 0.38 6.59 10.02
N ASP A 78 1.68 6.31 9.92
CA ASP A 78 2.70 7.32 9.67
C ASP A 78 3.87 6.79 8.82
N THR A 79 4.67 7.71 8.29
CA THR A 79 5.85 7.40 7.46
C THR A 79 7.13 7.29 8.29
N LYS A 80 7.04 7.04 9.60
CA LYS A 80 8.24 6.92 10.43
C LYS A 80 8.88 5.56 10.21
N SER A 81 10.21 5.53 10.27
CA SER A 81 10.99 4.29 10.20
C SER A 81 10.54 3.27 11.25
N SER A 82 10.16 3.70 12.46
CA SER A 82 9.63 2.82 13.51
C SER A 82 8.38 2.03 13.09
N THR A 83 7.54 2.62 12.26
CA THR A 83 6.26 2.05 11.79
C THR A 83 6.46 1.22 10.53
N LEU A 84 7.45 1.59 9.70
CA LEU A 84 7.72 0.95 8.42
C LEU A 84 8.66 -0.24 8.51
N MET A 85 9.68 -0.18 9.38
CA MET A 85 10.66 -1.25 9.54
C MET A 85 10.07 -2.63 9.94
N PRO A 86 8.95 -2.70 10.70
CA PRO A 86 8.26 -3.97 10.95
C PRO A 86 7.43 -4.47 9.76
N VAL A 87 6.90 -3.56 8.95
CA VAL A 87 6.06 -3.88 7.76
C VAL A 87 6.92 -4.35 6.59
N ILE A 88 8.12 -3.78 6.47
CA ILE A 88 9.13 -4.19 5.50
C ILE A 88 9.70 -5.54 5.93
N PRO A 89 9.55 -6.61 5.13
CA PRO A 89 10.13 -7.90 5.44
C PRO A 89 11.66 -7.76 5.56
N ARG A 90 12.21 -8.01 6.75
CA ARG A 90 13.65 -8.17 6.93
C ARG A 90 14.07 -9.50 6.31
N LYS A 91 14.43 -9.50 5.04
CA LYS A 91 15.23 -10.58 4.47
C LYS A 91 16.55 -10.06 3.95
N ASN A 92 17.61 -10.72 4.42
CA ASN A 92 19.00 -10.41 4.15
C ASN A 92 19.30 -10.49 2.66
N CYS A 93 19.25 -9.36 1.95
CA CYS A 93 19.90 -9.24 0.66
C CYS A 93 21.41 -9.21 0.89
N ALA A 94 22.09 -10.32 0.59
CA ALA A 94 23.56 -10.41 0.59
C ALA A 94 24.25 -9.50 -0.46
N ARG A 95 23.50 -8.64 -1.16
CA ARG A 95 24.02 -7.62 -2.07
C ARG A 95 23.42 -6.26 -1.68
N GLN A 96 24.31 -5.34 -1.34
CA GLN A 96 24.11 -4.01 -0.74
C GLN A 96 23.28 -3.00 -1.56
N HIS A 97 22.58 -3.43 -2.61
CA HIS A 97 21.81 -2.59 -3.54
C HIS A 97 20.30 -2.84 -3.43
N CYS A 98 19.80 -3.07 -2.21
CA CYS A 98 18.39 -2.89 -1.92
C CYS A 98 18.18 -1.39 -1.68
N LEU A 99 17.87 -0.64 -2.73
CA LEU A 99 17.62 0.80 -2.64
C LEU A 99 16.27 1.02 -1.94
N TYR A 100 16.29 1.01 -0.60
CA TYR A 100 15.27 1.66 0.20
C TYR A 100 15.41 3.17 0.02
N ARG A 101 15.03 3.67 -1.15
CA ARG A 101 15.03 5.10 -1.41
C ARG A 101 13.77 5.68 -0.80
N TYR A 102 13.84 6.00 0.50
CA TYR A 102 12.94 6.94 1.15
C TYR A 102 13.08 8.27 0.39
N ILE A 103 12.11 8.59 -0.46
CA ILE A 103 11.95 9.94 -1.01
C ILE A 103 11.31 10.81 0.07
#